data_AF-A0A951VWW8-F1
#
_entry.id   AF-A0A951VWW8-F1
#
_cell.length_a   1.000
_cell.length_b   1.000
_cell.length_c   1.000
_cell.angle_alpha   90.00
_cell.angle_beta   90.00
_cell.angle_gamma   90.00
#
_symmetry.space_group_name_H-M   'P 1'
#
loop_
_entity.id
_entity.type
_entity.pdbx_description
1 polymer ?
#
loop_
_entity_poly.entity_id
_entity_poly.type
_entity_poly.pdbx_seq_one_letter_code
_entity_poly.pdbx_strand_id
1 'polypeptide(L)'
;SLSRITRSLYNVQFTFQKKISHTADSQDQRHRTIPASRPMLMRQFTGMVDSIIPQLVEQNDSALNFYQETNQKIFANIVKFLDAGGTEEEAVYLLPNSFPIRFYESGDLLNFHHKWKARTCYNAQEEIFHASVEELKQATNVIPGLSNYLRAPCFLRKKAGTKPFCPEGNRYCGILVWNQDLSDYKRVL
;
A
#
# COMPACT_ATOMS: atom_id res chain seq x y z
N SER A 1 13.89 1.63 24.97
CA SER A 1 13.10 2.84 25.26
C SER A 1 13.26 3.80 24.10
N LEU A 2 12.16 4.29 23.50
CA LEU A 2 12.25 5.34 22.47
C LEU A 2 12.71 6.64 23.15
N SER A 3 13.80 7.22 22.65
CA SER A 3 14.34 8.47 23.19
C SER A 3 13.30 9.60 23.09
N ARG A 4 13.31 10.54 24.05
CA ARG A 4 12.47 11.75 24.00
C ARG A 4 12.66 12.53 22.69
N ILE A 5 13.85 12.45 22.08
CA ILE A 5 14.16 13.09 20.80
C ILE A 5 13.26 12.60 19.66
N THR A 6 12.74 11.36 19.71
CA THR A 6 11.87 10.81 18.67
C THR A 6 10.58 11.62 18.50
N ARG A 7 10.17 12.38 19.53
CA ARG A 7 9.02 13.29 19.45
C ARG A 7 9.24 14.44 18.44
N SER A 8 10.48 14.76 18.08
CA SER A 8 10.73 15.77 17.05
C SER A 8 10.19 15.37 15.67
N LEU A 9 10.02 14.06 15.41
CA LEU A 9 9.47 13.55 14.16
C LEU A 9 8.01 13.98 13.92
N TYR A 10 7.28 14.39 14.98
CA TYR A 10 5.93 14.97 14.82
C TYR A 10 5.90 16.25 13.98
N ASN A 11 7.04 16.97 13.90
CA ASN A 11 7.11 18.26 13.24
C ASN A 11 7.36 18.15 11.72
N VAL A 12 7.66 16.95 11.23
CA VAL A 12 7.85 16.69 9.79
C VAL A 12 6.59 16.05 9.27
N GLN A 13 5.92 16.70 8.32
CA GLN A 13 4.65 16.25 7.76
C GLN A 13 4.84 15.84 6.31
N PHE A 14 4.19 14.75 5.92
CA PHE A 14 4.06 14.35 4.53
C PHE A 14 2.59 14.28 4.14
N THR A 15 2.31 14.58 2.88
CA THR A 15 1.02 14.30 2.26
C THR A 15 1.27 13.63 0.92
N PHE A 16 0.66 12.47 0.72
CA PHE A 16 0.78 11.70 -0.51
C PHE A 16 -0.56 11.65 -1.23
N GLN A 17 -0.52 11.83 -2.55
CA GLN A 17 -1.63 11.49 -3.42
C GLN A 17 -1.47 10.04 -3.86
N LYS A 18 -2.49 9.20 -3.65
CA LYS A 18 -2.39 7.75 -3.83
C LYS A 18 -3.49 7.23 -4.74
N LYS A 19 -3.16 6.18 -5.50
CA LYS A 19 -4.10 5.28 -6.18
C LYS A 19 -3.74 3.85 -5.78
N ILE A 20 -4.59 3.20 -4.99
CA ILE A 20 -4.44 1.80 -4.59
C ILE A 20 -5.79 1.09 -4.63
N SER A 21 -5.81 -0.23 -4.73
CA SER A 21 -7.01 -1.04 -4.73
C SER A 21 -7.75 -0.95 -3.40
N HIS A 22 -9.04 -1.23 -3.43
CA HIS A 22 -9.88 -1.35 -2.24
C HIS A 22 -9.29 -2.35 -1.22
N THR A 23 -8.65 -3.42 -1.70
CA THR A 23 -7.95 -4.40 -0.86
C THR A 23 -6.73 -3.83 -0.16
N ALA A 24 -5.87 -3.12 -0.90
CA ALA A 24 -4.69 -2.49 -0.32
C ALA A 24 -5.08 -1.38 0.67
N ASP A 25 -6.11 -0.60 0.35
CA ASP A 25 -6.64 0.43 1.24
C ASP A 25 -7.18 -0.16 2.56
N SER A 26 -7.84 -1.32 2.50
CA SER A 26 -8.29 -2.05 3.71
C SER A 26 -7.13 -2.45 4.63
N GLN A 27 -5.90 -2.58 4.11
CA GLN A 27 -4.69 -2.76 4.92
C GLN A 27 -4.11 -1.43 5.41
N ASP A 28 -4.21 -0.38 4.58
CA ASP A 28 -3.68 0.96 4.81
C ASP A 28 -4.43 1.67 5.95
N GLN A 29 -5.77 1.56 5.97
CA GLN A 29 -6.67 2.11 7.01
C GLN A 29 -6.32 1.67 8.44
N ARG A 30 -5.55 0.58 8.61
CA ARG A 30 -5.13 0.10 9.94
C ARG A 30 -4.09 1.01 10.60
N HIS A 31 -3.43 1.89 9.85
CA HIS A 31 -2.51 2.91 10.38
C HIS A 31 -3.30 4.16 10.80
N ARG A 32 -4.11 4.01 11.86
CA ARG A 32 -5.09 5.01 12.34
C ARG A 32 -4.53 6.41 12.65
N THR A 33 -3.22 6.55 12.80
CA THR A 33 -2.54 7.82 13.06
C THR A 33 -2.07 8.54 11.80
N ILE A 34 -2.40 8.00 10.62
CA ILE A 34 -2.17 8.61 9.32
C ILE A 34 -3.55 8.74 8.63
N PRO A 35 -4.30 9.82 8.90
CA PRO A 35 -5.61 10.01 8.30
C PRO A 35 -5.53 10.16 6.78
N ALA A 36 -6.59 9.75 6.10
CA ALA A 36 -6.70 9.90 4.65
C ALA A 36 -8.09 10.41 4.26
N SER A 37 -8.14 11.33 3.31
CA SER A 37 -9.36 11.89 2.73
C SER A 37 -9.88 10.97 1.62
N ARG A 38 -10.45 9.85 2.03
CA ARG A 38 -11.09 8.89 1.12
C ARG A 38 -12.42 9.45 0.59
N PRO A 39 -12.67 9.41 -0.72
CA PRO A 39 -13.94 9.87 -1.27
C PRO A 39 -15.04 8.82 -1.07
N MET A 40 -16.29 9.21 -1.31
CA MET A 40 -17.36 8.26 -1.56
C MET A 40 -17.01 7.44 -2.81
N LEU A 41 -16.94 6.11 -2.71
CA LEU A 41 -16.39 5.24 -3.76
C LEU A 41 -17.10 5.41 -5.10
N MET A 42 -18.44 5.49 -5.10
CA MET A 42 -19.22 5.65 -6.34
C MET A 42 -18.99 6.98 -7.05
N ARG A 43 -18.49 8.02 -6.36
CA ARG A 43 -18.06 9.26 -7.02
C ARG A 43 -16.83 9.09 -7.90
N GLN A 44 -16.11 7.97 -7.77
CA GLN A 44 -14.98 7.60 -8.61
C GLN A 44 -15.36 6.60 -9.70
N PHE A 45 -16.58 6.06 -9.66
CA PHE A 45 -17.06 5.10 -10.64
C PHE A 45 -17.49 5.83 -11.92
N THR A 46 -16.91 5.47 -13.06
CA THR A 46 -17.17 6.12 -14.35
C THR A 46 -18.01 5.28 -15.30
N GLY A 47 -18.41 4.07 -14.90
CA GLY A 47 -19.00 3.05 -15.78
C GLY A 47 -17.98 2.31 -16.65
N MET A 48 -16.79 2.87 -16.85
CA MET A 48 -15.68 2.20 -17.54
C MET A 48 -14.86 1.34 -16.58
N VAL A 49 -14.28 0.25 -17.09
CA VAL A 49 -13.41 -0.64 -16.31
C VAL A 49 -12.20 0.15 -15.78
N ASP A 50 -12.06 0.15 -14.46
CA ASP A 50 -10.92 0.72 -13.75
C ASP A 50 -10.56 -0.21 -12.59
N SER A 51 -9.46 -0.94 -12.73
CA SER A 51 -9.02 -1.96 -11.77
C SER A 51 -7.51 -1.95 -11.62
N ILE A 52 -7.00 -2.15 -10.41
CA ILE A 52 -5.57 -2.43 -10.18
C ILE A 52 -5.30 -3.91 -10.43
N ILE A 53 -4.44 -4.20 -11.39
CA ILE A 53 -4.02 -5.58 -11.72
C ILE A 53 -2.81 -5.95 -10.84
N PRO A 54 -2.87 -7.05 -10.07
CA PRO A 54 -1.71 -7.53 -9.32
C PRO A 54 -0.56 -7.96 -10.23
N GLN A 55 0.70 -7.74 -9.83
CA GLN A 55 1.86 -8.02 -10.70
C GLN A 55 1.95 -9.51 -11.07
N LEU A 56 1.59 -10.41 -10.15
CA LEU A 56 1.55 -11.85 -10.44
C LEU A 56 0.54 -12.20 -11.55
N VAL A 57 -0.59 -11.47 -11.62
CA VAL A 57 -1.60 -11.67 -12.67
C VAL A 57 -1.08 -11.14 -14.00
N GLU A 58 -0.41 -9.98 -14.00
CA GLU A 58 0.18 -9.40 -15.22
C GLU A 58 1.25 -10.31 -15.87
N GLN A 59 1.92 -11.16 -15.09
CA GLN A 59 2.99 -12.05 -15.58
C GLN A 59 2.48 -13.34 -16.23
N ASN A 60 1.16 -13.58 -16.23
CA ASN A 60 0.57 -14.76 -16.82
C ASN A 60 -0.58 -14.38 -17.75
N ASP A 61 -0.38 -14.55 -19.07
CA ASP A 61 -1.36 -14.13 -20.08
C ASP A 61 -2.76 -14.74 -19.85
N SER A 62 -2.85 -16.02 -19.45
CA SER A 62 -4.12 -16.66 -19.18
C SER A 62 -4.83 -16.05 -17.97
N ALA A 63 -4.09 -15.75 -16.89
CA ALA A 63 -4.63 -15.12 -15.70
C ALA A 63 -5.03 -13.67 -15.98
N LEU A 64 -4.21 -12.93 -16.73
CA LEU A 64 -4.47 -11.55 -17.15
C LEU A 64 -5.75 -11.45 -17.98
N ASN A 65 -5.90 -12.31 -18.99
CA ASN A 65 -7.09 -12.34 -19.84
C ASN A 65 -8.34 -12.64 -19.01
N PHE A 66 -8.30 -13.68 -18.18
CA PHE A 66 -9.43 -14.03 -17.29
C PHE A 66 -9.79 -12.88 -16.34
N TYR A 67 -8.79 -12.23 -15.77
CA TYR A 67 -8.96 -11.12 -14.84
C TYR A 67 -9.63 -9.92 -15.53
N GLN A 68 -9.16 -9.55 -16.72
CA GLN A 68 -9.70 -8.44 -17.49
C GLN A 68 -11.13 -8.71 -17.95
N GLU A 69 -11.41 -9.88 -18.52
CA GLU A 69 -12.77 -10.28 -18.90
C GLU A 69 -13.73 -10.28 -17.71
N THR A 70 -13.26 -10.72 -16.54
CA THR A 70 -14.07 -10.74 -15.32
C THR A 70 -14.40 -9.33 -14.86
N ASN A 71 -13.41 -8.42 -14.82
CA ASN A 71 -13.67 -7.03 -14.48
C ASN A 71 -14.60 -6.36 -15.50
N GLN A 72 -14.45 -6.62 -16.80
CA GLN A 72 -15.39 -6.13 -17.82
C GLN A 72 -16.83 -6.56 -17.53
N LYS A 73 -17.06 -7.84 -17.21
CA LYS A 73 -18.39 -8.36 -16.86
C LYS A 73 -18.94 -7.71 -15.58
N ILE A 74 -18.11 -7.55 -14.54
CA ILE A 74 -18.50 -6.91 -13.28
C ILE A 74 -18.96 -5.48 -13.53
N PHE A 75 -18.14 -4.67 -14.20
CA PHE A 75 -18.47 -3.26 -14.47
C PHE A 75 -19.72 -3.13 -15.35
N ALA A 76 -19.86 -3.94 -16.40
CA ALA A 76 -21.07 -3.95 -17.22
C ALA A 76 -22.32 -4.31 -16.42
N ASN A 77 -22.22 -5.23 -15.45
CA ASN A 77 -23.34 -5.60 -14.59
C ASN A 77 -23.69 -4.51 -13.57
N ILE A 78 -22.70 -3.77 -13.06
CA ILE A 78 -22.95 -2.61 -12.18
C ILE A 78 -23.71 -1.53 -12.95
N VAL A 79 -23.30 -1.22 -14.19
CA VAL A 79 -24.02 -0.26 -15.04
C VAL A 79 -25.45 -0.71 -15.29
N LYS A 80 -25.66 -1.98 -15.68
CA LYS A 80 -27.01 -2.54 -15.87
C LYS A 80 -27.87 -2.46 -14.59
N PHE A 81 -27.28 -2.68 -13.43
CA PHE A 81 -27.96 -2.58 -12.14
C PHE A 81 -28.42 -1.14 -11.86
N LEU A 82 -27.55 -0.16 -12.09
CA LEU A 82 -27.86 1.26 -11.94
C LEU A 82 -28.93 1.72 -12.95
N ASP A 83 -28.80 1.31 -14.22
CA ASP A 83 -29.78 1.61 -15.28
C ASP A 83 -31.17 1.02 -14.98
N ALA A 84 -31.22 -0.09 -14.23
CA ALA A 84 -32.46 -0.71 -13.77
C ALA A 84 -33.08 -0.03 -12.52
N GLY A 85 -32.49 1.08 -12.05
CA GLY A 85 -32.97 1.85 -10.90
C GLY A 85 -32.36 1.46 -9.55
N GLY A 86 -31.31 0.63 -9.54
CA GLY A 86 -30.52 0.36 -8.33
C GLY A 86 -29.78 1.61 -7.84
N THR A 87 -29.55 1.69 -6.53
CA THR A 87 -28.92 2.88 -5.91
C THR A 87 -27.38 2.81 -5.93
N GLU A 88 -26.71 3.96 -5.80
CA GLU A 88 -25.24 3.99 -5.66
C GLU A 88 -24.79 3.25 -4.39
N GLU A 89 -25.56 3.34 -3.30
CA GLU A 89 -25.30 2.68 -2.03
C GLU A 89 -25.32 1.15 -2.14
N GLU A 90 -26.24 0.61 -2.94
CA GLU A 90 -26.28 -0.83 -3.24
C GLU A 90 -25.18 -1.24 -4.21
N ALA A 91 -24.92 -0.42 -5.24
CA ALA A 91 -23.90 -0.68 -6.25
C ALA A 91 -22.48 -0.73 -5.67
N VAL A 92 -22.21 0.00 -4.57
CA VAL A 92 -20.93 -0.10 -3.83
C VAL A 92 -20.57 -1.54 -3.49
N TYR A 93 -21.55 -2.37 -3.12
CA TYR A 93 -21.31 -3.77 -2.72
C TYR A 93 -20.93 -4.67 -3.90
N LEU A 94 -21.13 -4.21 -5.13
CA LEU A 94 -20.76 -4.91 -6.35
C LEU A 94 -19.36 -4.53 -6.85
N LEU A 95 -18.74 -3.47 -6.30
CA LEU A 95 -17.39 -3.05 -6.68
C LEU A 95 -16.38 -4.16 -6.35
N PRO A 96 -15.49 -4.52 -7.29
CA PRO A 96 -14.51 -5.54 -7.03
C PRO A 96 -13.43 -5.04 -6.06
N ASN A 97 -12.78 -5.97 -5.38
CA ASN A 97 -11.63 -5.72 -4.49
C ASN A 97 -10.46 -4.97 -5.17
N SER A 98 -10.41 -5.02 -6.51
CA SER A 98 -9.45 -4.34 -7.37
C SER A 98 -9.82 -2.90 -7.72
N PHE A 99 -11.03 -2.45 -7.38
CA PHE A 99 -11.49 -1.09 -7.64
C PHE A 99 -10.52 -0.09 -7.00
N PRO A 100 -9.96 0.85 -7.76
CA PRO A 100 -8.97 1.78 -7.24
C PRO A 100 -9.61 2.92 -6.48
N ILE A 101 -9.12 3.12 -5.26
CA ILE A 101 -9.42 4.29 -4.45
C ILE A 101 -8.32 5.31 -4.70
N ARG A 102 -8.73 6.53 -5.06
CA ARG A 102 -7.81 7.68 -5.20
C ARG A 102 -8.06 8.66 -4.06
N PHE A 103 -7.03 8.95 -3.27
CA PHE A 103 -7.17 9.75 -2.06
C PHE A 103 -5.86 10.47 -1.70
N TYR A 104 -5.94 11.40 -0.75
CA TYR A 104 -4.77 11.97 -0.10
C TYR A 104 -4.61 11.38 1.30
N GLU A 105 -3.38 11.06 1.66
CA GLU A 105 -3.01 10.55 2.98
C GLU A 105 -1.97 11.48 3.61
N SER A 106 -2.23 11.94 4.82
CA SER A 106 -1.39 12.92 5.50
C SER A 106 -1.01 12.45 6.89
N GLY A 107 0.21 12.74 7.32
CA GLY A 107 0.66 12.40 8.66
C GLY A 107 2.09 12.85 8.95
N ASP A 108 2.46 12.77 10.21
CA ASP A 108 3.82 13.07 10.63
C ASP A 108 4.79 11.91 10.39
N LEU A 109 6.07 12.22 10.39
CA LEU A 109 7.14 11.26 10.14
C LEU A 109 7.23 10.17 11.21
N LEU A 110 6.76 10.40 12.45
CA LEU A 110 6.73 9.33 13.46
C LEU A 110 5.71 8.26 13.09
N ASN A 111 4.54 8.68 12.63
CA ASN A 111 3.48 7.78 12.20
C ASN A 111 3.84 7.08 10.88
N PHE A 112 4.40 7.80 9.90
CA PHE A 112 4.96 7.18 8.69
C PHE A 112 6.12 6.23 9.00
N HIS A 113 6.99 6.52 9.98
CA HIS A 113 8.00 5.58 10.43
C HIS A 113 7.36 4.24 10.85
N HIS A 114 6.28 4.28 11.63
CA HIS A 114 5.57 3.07 12.05
C HIS A 114 5.03 2.28 10.83
N LYS A 115 4.33 2.97 9.93
CA LYS A 115 3.77 2.39 8.70
C LYS A 115 4.86 1.79 7.81
N TRP A 116 5.85 2.58 7.40
CA TRP A 116 6.90 2.12 6.47
C TRP A 116 7.72 0.98 7.04
N LYS A 117 8.00 0.98 8.36
CA LYS A 117 8.66 -0.16 9.00
C LYS A 117 7.85 -1.45 8.82
N ALA A 118 6.52 -1.42 8.99
CA ALA A 118 5.68 -2.60 8.82
C ALA A 118 5.45 -2.98 7.36
N ARG A 119 5.30 -1.99 6.47
CA ARG A 119 4.84 -2.19 5.10
C ARG A 119 5.93 -2.29 4.05
N THR A 120 7.18 -1.92 4.38
CA THR A 120 8.35 -2.24 3.55
C THR A 120 8.96 -3.62 3.88
N CYS A 121 8.28 -4.42 4.71
CA CYS A 121 8.63 -5.81 4.98
C CYS A 121 8.08 -6.73 3.89
N TYR A 122 8.84 -7.76 3.51
CA TYR A 122 8.41 -8.79 2.54
C TYR A 122 7.36 -9.78 3.09
N ASN A 123 6.76 -9.50 4.25
CA ASN A 123 5.53 -10.15 4.70
C ASN A 123 4.28 -9.30 4.42
N ALA A 124 4.45 -8.03 4.03
CA ALA A 124 3.33 -7.17 3.68
C ALA A 124 2.68 -7.63 2.37
N GLN A 125 1.39 -7.37 2.20
CA GLN A 125 0.73 -7.58 0.90
C GLN A 125 1.45 -6.76 -0.18
N GLU A 126 1.57 -7.32 -1.40
CA GLU A 126 2.42 -6.81 -2.47
C GLU A 126 2.16 -5.33 -2.82
N GLU A 127 0.88 -4.97 -3.02
CA GLU A 127 0.52 -3.62 -3.44
C GLU A 127 0.81 -2.57 -2.37
N ILE A 128 0.40 -2.81 -1.11
CA ILE A 128 0.72 -1.87 -0.01
C ILE A 128 2.22 -1.80 0.25
N PHE A 129 2.96 -2.88 -0.03
CA PHE A 129 4.42 -2.85 0.00
C PHE A 129 4.98 -1.88 -1.03
N HIS A 130 4.56 -1.99 -2.29
CA HIS A 130 5.01 -1.10 -3.36
C HIS A 130 4.63 0.35 -3.09
N ALA A 131 3.39 0.62 -2.68
CA ALA A 131 2.94 1.95 -2.30
C ALA A 131 3.80 2.55 -1.17
N SER A 132 4.12 1.77 -0.14
CA SER A 132 4.96 2.24 0.98
C SER A 132 6.42 2.44 0.60
N VAL A 133 6.95 1.62 -0.30
CA VAL A 133 8.31 1.79 -0.85
C VAL A 133 8.37 3.06 -1.70
N GLU A 134 7.35 3.34 -2.50
CA GLU A 134 7.25 4.55 -3.31
C GLU A 134 7.15 5.81 -2.44
N GLU A 135 6.26 5.82 -1.45
CA GLU A 135 6.16 6.90 -0.44
C GLU A 135 7.53 7.20 0.18
N LEU A 136 8.24 6.17 0.64
CA LEU A 136 9.56 6.31 1.27
C LEU A 136 10.63 6.79 0.28
N LYS A 137 10.59 6.35 -0.98
CA LYS A 137 11.50 6.85 -2.04
C LYS A 137 11.26 8.34 -2.29
N GLN A 138 10.00 8.77 -2.45
CA GLN A 138 9.65 10.18 -2.61
C GLN A 138 10.08 11.01 -1.39
N ALA A 139 9.84 10.52 -0.17
CA ALA A 139 10.27 11.18 1.05
C ALA A 139 11.81 11.30 1.14
N THR A 140 12.55 10.30 0.65
CA THR A 140 14.03 10.31 0.62
C THR A 140 14.58 11.33 -0.38
N ASN A 141 13.84 11.63 -1.46
CA ASN A 141 14.22 12.68 -2.40
C ASN A 141 14.10 14.08 -1.76
N VAL A 142 13.12 14.29 -0.89
CA VAL A 142 12.92 15.56 -0.16
C VAL A 142 13.83 15.67 1.05
N ILE A 143 14.08 14.55 1.76
CA ILE A 143 14.96 14.48 2.93
C ILE A 143 16.08 13.45 2.63
N PRO A 144 17.20 13.89 2.02
CA PRO A 144 18.31 13.01 1.69
C PRO A 144 18.81 12.22 2.91
N GLY A 145 19.01 10.91 2.74
CA GLY A 145 19.49 10.03 3.80
C GLY A 145 18.40 9.51 4.75
N LEU A 146 17.14 9.92 4.60
CA LEU A 146 16.02 9.41 5.42
C LEU A 146 15.93 7.89 5.41
N SER A 147 16.05 7.26 4.23
CA SER A 147 16.02 5.80 4.06
C SER A 147 17.16 5.07 4.76
N ASN A 148 18.22 5.75 5.22
CA ASN A 148 19.25 5.11 6.05
C ASN A 148 18.75 4.79 7.45
N TYR A 149 17.67 5.43 7.90
CA TYR A 149 17.11 5.28 9.23
C TYR A 149 15.68 4.71 9.22
N LEU A 150 15.06 4.56 8.05
CA LEU A 150 13.71 4.05 7.86
C LEU A 150 13.68 3.02 6.73
N ARG A 151 13.46 1.75 7.07
CA ARG A 151 13.21 0.62 6.14
C ARG A 151 12.48 -0.50 6.90
N ALA A 152 12.42 -1.68 6.29
CA ALA A 152 11.96 -2.93 6.89
C ALA A 152 12.59 -3.16 8.28
N PRO A 153 11.89 -3.83 9.21
CA PRO A 153 12.31 -3.88 10.60
C PRO A 153 13.63 -4.67 10.78
N CYS A 154 13.92 -5.59 9.85
CA CYS A 154 15.14 -6.37 9.84
C CYS A 154 16.39 -5.54 9.47
N PHE A 155 16.24 -4.57 8.56
CA PHE A 155 17.31 -3.62 8.23
C PHE A 155 17.68 -2.78 9.45
N LEU A 156 16.67 -2.25 10.15
CA LEU A 156 16.88 -1.44 11.36
C LEU A 156 17.56 -2.24 12.48
N ARG A 157 17.17 -3.50 12.67
CA ARG A 157 17.79 -4.39 13.66
C ARG A 157 19.25 -4.72 13.32
N LYS A 158 19.57 -4.94 12.04
CA LYS A 158 20.96 -5.10 11.59
C LYS A 158 21.78 -3.85 11.87
N LYS A 159 21.26 -2.66 11.53
CA LYS A 159 21.94 -1.39 11.80
C LYS A 159 22.19 -1.18 13.31
N ALA A 160 21.27 -1.65 14.15
CA ALA A 160 21.40 -1.61 15.61
C ALA A 160 22.20 -2.79 16.20
N GLY A 161 22.81 -3.67 15.39
CA GLY A 161 23.55 -4.84 15.87
C GLY A 161 22.70 -5.86 16.65
N THR A 162 21.37 -5.81 16.53
CA THR A 162 20.45 -6.62 17.36
C THR A 162 20.04 -7.90 16.64
N LYS A 163 20.45 -9.06 17.16
CA LYS A 163 20.08 -10.38 16.64
C LYS A 163 18.83 -10.97 17.35
N PRO A 164 18.04 -11.84 16.69
CA PRO A 164 18.06 -12.10 15.25
C PRO A 164 17.70 -10.85 14.45
N PHE A 165 18.27 -10.67 13.25
CA PHE A 165 17.99 -9.48 12.43
C PHE A 165 16.52 -9.46 11.99
N CYS A 166 15.99 -10.56 11.46
CA CYS A 166 14.57 -10.68 11.19
C CYS A 166 13.77 -10.80 12.50
N PRO A 167 12.82 -9.90 12.79
CA PRO A 167 11.98 -10.01 13.99
C PRO A 167 10.79 -10.98 13.82
N GLU A 168 10.54 -11.48 12.61
CA GLU A 168 9.34 -12.27 12.26
C GLU A 168 9.43 -13.74 12.70
N GLY A 169 10.61 -14.21 13.14
CA GLY A 169 10.81 -15.57 13.61
C GLY A 169 10.42 -16.61 12.56
N ASN A 170 9.45 -17.48 12.91
CA ASN A 170 8.92 -18.51 12.01
C ASN A 170 8.23 -17.94 10.75
N ARG A 171 7.91 -16.65 10.72
CA ARG A 171 7.37 -15.94 9.56
C ARG A 171 8.46 -15.25 8.75
N TYR A 172 9.72 -15.68 8.85
CA TYR A 172 10.78 -15.12 8.03
C TYR A 172 10.44 -15.25 6.54
N CYS A 173 10.47 -14.13 5.81
CA CYS A 173 10.12 -14.06 4.39
C CYS A 173 11.09 -14.79 3.44
N GLY A 174 12.12 -15.47 3.94
CA GLY A 174 13.14 -16.15 3.12
C GLY A 174 14.22 -15.24 2.52
N ILE A 175 14.00 -13.92 2.50
CA ILE A 175 14.88 -12.95 1.83
C ILE A 175 15.71 -12.14 2.84
N LEU A 176 17.00 -11.98 2.57
CA LEU A 176 17.93 -11.16 3.36
C LEU A 176 17.73 -9.65 3.11
N VAL A 177 16.53 -9.15 3.34
CA VAL A 177 16.12 -7.75 3.07
C VAL A 177 17.07 -6.73 3.73
N TRP A 178 17.65 -7.09 4.88
CA TRP A 178 18.62 -6.25 5.60
C TRP A 178 19.99 -6.07 4.89
N ASN A 179 20.23 -6.78 3.78
CA ASN A 179 21.39 -6.61 2.91
C ASN A 179 21.07 -5.86 1.61
N GLN A 180 19.82 -5.47 1.39
CA GLN A 180 19.38 -4.82 0.15
C GLN A 180 19.23 -3.32 0.34
N ASP A 181 19.46 -2.57 -0.75
CA ASP A 181 19.05 -1.18 -0.82
C ASP A 181 17.60 -1.05 -1.26
N LEU A 182 16.99 0.10 -0.93
CA LEU A 182 15.58 0.36 -1.24
C LEU A 182 15.31 0.36 -2.76
N SER A 183 16.33 0.65 -3.57
CA SER A 183 16.31 0.51 -5.03
C SER A 183 16.17 -0.93 -5.50
N ASP A 184 16.66 -1.89 -4.71
CA ASP A 184 16.77 -3.30 -5.08
C ASP A 184 15.54 -4.11 -4.63
N TYR A 185 14.61 -3.46 -3.92
CA TYR A 185 13.40 -4.10 -3.44
C TYR A 185 12.56 -4.53 -4.64
N LYS A 186 12.41 -5.86 -4.79
CA LYS A 186 11.58 -6.49 -5.82
C LYS A 186 10.65 -7.45 -5.12
N ARG A 187 9.34 -7.17 -5.19
CA ARG A 187 8.32 -8.03 -4.59
C ARG A 187 7.35 -8.43 -5.69
N VAL A 188 7.50 -9.68 -6.11
CA VAL A 188 6.53 -10.47 -6.86
C VAL A 188 6.50 -11.81 -6.13
N LEU A 189 5.31 -12.23 -5.66
CA LEU A 189 5.13 -13.48 -4.91
C LEU A 189 4.76 -14.64 -5.84
#